data_AF-A0A523P9R3-F1
#
_entry.id   AF-A0A523P9R3-F1
#
_cell.length_a   1.000
_cell.length_b   1.000
_cell.length_c   1.000
_cell.angle_alpha   90.00
_cell.angle_beta   90.00
_cell.angle_gamma   90.00
#
_symmetry.space_group_name_H-M   'P 1'
#
loop_
_entity.id
_entity.type
_entity.pdbx_description
1 polymer ?
#
loop_
_entity_poly.entity_id
_entity_poly.type
_entity_poly.pdbx_seq_one_letter_code
_entity_poly.pdbx_strand_id
1 'polypeptide(L)'
;MLQLRGTAVGEMRDIDTDGDGIVDTTANCFDVGLFDPRTGNQIGVATDCLSDVGVMIDDDPDNAPLGWNIALTGTTFFHLPGGTLVAPGLTTVRPVLQPTERNGVTFTHVTGANGEGGLRYGEGRFTHSSGSARLSGLVDLARLGSDNEITFDCLFVVDLDQ
;
A
#
# COMPACT_ATOMS: atom_id res chain seq x y z
N MET A 1 -11.90 1.56 8.76
CA MET A 1 -11.22 0.49 8.01
C MET A 1 -11.47 0.67 6.53
N LEU A 2 -10.46 0.47 5.71
CA LEU A 2 -10.49 0.59 4.26
C LEU A 2 -9.77 -0.63 3.65
N GLN A 3 -10.17 -1.06 2.47
CA GLN A 3 -9.55 -2.20 1.79
C GLN A 3 -9.08 -1.81 0.38
N LEU A 4 -7.79 -2.01 0.10
CA LEU A 4 -7.26 -1.98 -1.26
C LEU A 4 -7.45 -3.37 -1.85
N ARG A 5 -8.12 -3.47 -2.99
CA ARG A 5 -8.37 -4.75 -3.65
C ARG A 5 -8.35 -4.61 -5.16
N GLY A 6 -7.58 -5.47 -5.83
CA GLY A 6 -7.52 -5.55 -7.29
C GLY A 6 -6.09 -5.64 -7.80
N THR A 7 -5.95 -5.75 -9.12
CA THR A 7 -4.65 -5.80 -9.81
C THR A 7 -4.38 -4.46 -10.48
N ALA A 8 -3.17 -3.97 -10.36
CA ALA A 8 -2.74 -2.70 -10.94
C ALA A 8 -1.33 -2.81 -11.51
N VAL A 9 -1.09 -2.05 -12.58
CA VAL A 9 0.23 -1.86 -13.18
C VAL A 9 0.79 -0.54 -12.67
N GLY A 10 2.03 -0.58 -12.19
CA GLY A 10 2.68 0.58 -11.62
C GLY A 10 3.17 1.57 -12.67
N GLU A 11 3.23 2.83 -12.28
CA GLU A 11 3.93 3.88 -13.03
C GLU A 11 4.73 4.79 -12.09
N MET A 12 5.87 5.28 -12.57
CA MET A 12 6.67 6.23 -11.80
C MET A 12 5.96 7.58 -11.76
N ARG A 13 5.72 8.11 -10.55
CA ARG A 13 5.10 9.41 -10.32
C ARG A 13 5.91 10.21 -9.31
N ASP A 14 5.99 11.52 -9.55
CA ASP A 14 6.39 12.49 -8.54
C ASP A 14 5.24 12.66 -7.56
N ILE A 15 5.51 12.53 -6.25
CA ILE A 15 4.49 12.60 -5.20
C ILE A 15 4.85 13.63 -4.14
N ASP A 16 3.82 14.33 -3.69
CA ASP A 16 3.81 15.20 -2.51
C ASP A 16 3.16 14.41 -1.37
N THR A 17 3.93 14.16 -0.30
CA THR A 17 3.51 13.29 0.82
C THR A 17 2.98 14.07 2.01
N ASP A 18 3.11 15.40 2.03
CA ASP A 18 2.65 16.25 3.13
C ASP A 18 1.75 17.44 2.74
N GLY A 19 1.50 17.62 1.45
CA GLY A 19 0.50 18.54 0.91
C GLY A 19 0.96 19.99 0.86
N ASP A 20 2.27 20.26 0.90
CA ASP A 20 2.82 21.61 0.79
C ASP A 20 2.92 22.12 -0.67
N GLY A 21 2.60 21.26 -1.64
CA GLY A 21 2.65 21.53 -3.07
C GLY A 21 4.04 21.36 -3.68
N ILE A 22 5.01 20.82 -2.93
CA ILE A 22 6.36 20.51 -3.36
C ILE A 22 6.50 18.99 -3.53
N VAL A 23 7.19 18.58 -4.58
CA VAL A 23 7.50 17.16 -4.79
C VAL A 23 8.50 16.70 -3.72
N ASP A 24 8.12 15.69 -2.95
CA ASP A 24 8.97 15.08 -1.92
C ASP A 24 9.87 13.98 -2.52
N THR A 25 9.30 13.15 -3.39
CA THR A 25 9.99 11.98 -3.96
C THR A 25 9.34 11.51 -5.26
N THR A 26 10.04 10.65 -6.00
CA THR A 26 9.49 9.91 -7.15
C THR A 26 9.36 8.43 -6.75
N ALA A 27 8.16 7.86 -6.90
CA ALA A 27 7.84 6.51 -6.46
C ALA A 27 7.10 5.72 -7.55
N ASN A 28 7.16 4.38 -7.48
CA ASN A 28 6.34 3.53 -8.34
C ASN A 28 4.94 3.38 -7.72
N CYS A 29 3.91 3.83 -8.43
CA CYS A 29 2.56 4.01 -7.89
C CYS A 29 1.52 3.15 -8.59
N PHE A 30 0.59 2.62 -7.81
CA PHE A 30 -0.44 1.68 -8.26
C PHE A 30 -1.84 2.20 -7.90
N ASP A 31 -2.69 2.37 -8.91
CA ASP A 31 -4.10 2.74 -8.69
C ASP A 31 -4.97 1.49 -8.54
N VAL A 32 -5.59 1.34 -7.38
CA VAL A 32 -6.34 0.15 -6.99
C VAL A 32 -7.69 0.52 -6.39
N GLY A 33 -8.69 -0.35 -6.54
CA GLY A 33 -10.02 -0.14 -5.99
C GLY A 33 -10.00 -0.05 -4.46
N LEU A 34 -10.67 0.96 -3.92
CA LEU A 34 -10.85 1.16 -2.48
C LEU A 34 -12.25 0.71 -2.06
N PHE A 35 -12.33 -0.21 -1.11
CA PHE A 35 -13.58 -0.85 -0.68
C PHE A 35 -13.86 -0.66 0.81
N ASP A 36 -15.15 -0.59 1.19
CA ASP A 36 -15.55 -0.81 2.58
C ASP A 36 -15.59 -2.33 2.82
N PRO A 37 -14.69 -2.89 3.65
CA PRO A 37 -14.62 -4.34 3.85
C PRO A 37 -15.88 -4.92 4.53
N ARG A 38 -16.73 -4.10 5.15
CA ARG A 38 -17.97 -4.56 5.81
C ARG A 38 -19.10 -4.79 4.80
N THR A 39 -19.15 -3.97 3.76
CA THR A 39 -20.23 -4.02 2.75
C THR A 39 -19.77 -4.62 1.43
N GLY A 40 -18.47 -4.65 1.17
CA GLY A 40 -17.89 -5.06 -0.11
C GLY A 40 -18.05 -4.03 -1.23
N ASN A 41 -18.67 -2.88 -0.95
CA ASN A 41 -18.88 -1.82 -1.93
C ASN A 41 -17.58 -1.06 -2.17
N GLN A 42 -17.34 -0.71 -3.43
CA GLN A 42 -16.28 0.23 -3.76
C GLN A 42 -16.69 1.62 -3.30
N ILE A 43 -15.81 2.27 -2.55
CA ILE A 43 -16.02 3.60 -1.95
C ILE A 43 -15.02 4.63 -2.48
N GLY A 44 -14.14 4.24 -3.41
CA GLY A 44 -13.17 5.14 -4.01
C GLY A 44 -12.10 4.41 -4.81
N VAL A 45 -10.98 5.10 -4.97
CA VAL A 45 -9.72 4.58 -5.52
C VAL A 45 -8.62 4.89 -4.52
N ALA A 46 -7.63 4.03 -4.40
CA ALA A 46 -6.41 4.34 -3.68
C ALA A 46 -5.23 4.33 -4.65
N THR A 47 -4.33 5.28 -4.46
CA THR A 47 -3.00 5.26 -5.08
C THR A 47 -2.01 4.77 -4.03
N ASP A 48 -1.37 3.64 -4.24
CA ASP A 48 -0.32 3.13 -3.34
C ASP A 48 1.05 3.28 -3.99
N CYS A 49 1.91 4.11 -3.41
CA CYS A 49 3.21 4.46 -3.96
C CYS A 49 4.33 3.86 -3.11
N LEU A 50 5.26 3.15 -3.76
CA LEU A 50 6.36 2.44 -3.12
C LEU A 50 7.68 3.20 -3.37
N SER A 51 8.29 3.73 -2.30
CA SER A 51 9.60 4.41 -2.31
C SER A 51 10.57 3.77 -1.31
N ASP A 52 11.82 4.22 -1.32
CA ASP A 52 12.85 3.87 -0.34
C ASP A 52 12.93 2.37 -0.07
N VAL A 53 12.89 1.57 -1.14
CA VAL A 53 12.92 0.10 -1.07
C VAL A 53 14.26 -0.33 -0.46
N GLY A 54 14.24 -0.55 0.84
CA GLY A 54 15.36 -0.86 1.70
C GLY A 54 15.50 -2.36 1.93
N VAL A 55 16.70 -2.85 1.68
CA VAL A 55 17.22 -4.19 2.03
C VAL A 55 16.32 -5.37 1.58
N MET A 56 16.66 -5.92 0.42
CA MET A 56 16.40 -7.32 0.10
C MET A 56 17.28 -8.17 1.04
N ILE A 57 16.75 -8.63 2.18
CA ILE A 57 17.51 -9.57 3.02
C ILE A 57 17.41 -10.95 2.35
N ASP A 58 18.47 -11.26 1.61
CA ASP A 58 18.76 -12.57 1.04
C ASP A 58 19.42 -13.45 2.11
N ASP A 59 18.85 -14.64 2.34
CA ASP A 59 19.53 -15.71 3.10
C ASP A 59 19.97 -16.86 2.16
N ASP A 60 19.74 -16.79 0.83
CA ASP A 60 20.19 -17.80 -0.15
C ASP A 60 20.29 -17.25 -1.61
N PRO A 61 21.48 -16.84 -2.07
CA PRO A 61 21.70 -16.29 -3.43
C PRO A 61 21.54 -17.33 -4.55
N ASP A 62 21.46 -18.62 -4.25
CA ASP A 62 21.34 -19.69 -5.25
C ASP A 62 19.88 -20.14 -5.48
N ASN A 63 18.89 -19.61 -4.72
CA ASN A 63 17.46 -19.90 -4.88
C ASN A 63 16.55 -18.67 -4.63
N ALA A 64 16.23 -17.86 -5.64
CA ALA A 64 15.09 -16.94 -5.49
C ALA A 64 14.37 -16.59 -6.79
N PRO A 65 13.04 -16.81 -6.83
CA PRO A 65 12.17 -15.87 -7.55
C PRO A 65 11.19 -15.13 -6.62
N LEU A 66 10.93 -15.60 -5.38
CA LEU A 66 9.85 -15.12 -4.49
C LEU A 66 10.19 -15.18 -2.98
N GLY A 67 11.47 -15.14 -2.60
CA GLY A 67 11.94 -15.37 -1.21
C GLY A 67 12.29 -14.11 -0.41
N TRP A 68 12.10 -12.91 -0.97
CA TRP A 68 12.69 -11.70 -0.40
C TRP A 68 11.85 -11.08 0.70
N ASN A 69 12.52 -10.71 1.78
CA ASN A 69 11.99 -9.75 2.73
C ASN A 69 12.30 -8.35 2.21
N ILE A 70 11.27 -7.51 2.11
CA ILE A 70 11.40 -6.14 1.61
C ILE A 70 10.97 -5.20 2.74
N ALA A 71 11.82 -4.21 3.06
CA ALA A 71 11.37 -3.02 3.77
C ALA A 71 11.21 -1.89 2.75
N LEU A 72 10.15 -1.10 2.86
CA LEU A 72 9.93 0.04 1.96
C LEU A 72 9.10 1.11 2.66
N THR A 73 9.08 2.31 2.10
CA THR A 73 8.10 3.33 2.45
C THR A 73 6.91 3.18 1.50
N GLY A 74 5.75 2.81 2.06
CA GLY A 74 4.48 2.80 1.33
C GLY A 74 3.73 4.08 1.64
N THR A 75 3.38 4.86 0.62
CA THR A 75 2.53 6.05 0.77
C THR A 75 1.21 5.80 0.07
N THR A 76 0.15 5.64 0.85
CA THR A 76 -1.20 5.38 0.31
C THR A 76 -2.03 6.66 0.34
N PHE A 77 -2.54 7.04 -0.82
CA PHE A 77 -3.53 8.11 -1.01
C PHE A 77 -4.91 7.48 -1.14
N PHE A 78 -5.79 7.71 -0.17
CA PHE A 78 -7.17 7.23 -0.19
C PHE A 78 -8.09 8.30 -0.80
N HIS A 79 -8.44 8.17 -2.07
CA HIS A 79 -9.34 9.08 -2.76
C HIS A 79 -10.80 8.68 -2.51
N LEU A 80 -11.44 9.37 -1.57
CA LEU A 80 -12.83 9.17 -1.17
C LEU A 80 -13.71 10.29 -1.76
N PRO A 81 -15.04 10.12 -1.88
CA PRO A 81 -15.95 11.14 -2.43
C PRO A 81 -15.90 12.50 -1.72
N GLY A 82 -15.41 12.56 -0.49
CA GLY A 82 -15.30 13.81 0.28
C GLY A 82 -13.90 14.43 0.30
N GLY A 83 -12.89 13.78 -0.30
CA GLY A 83 -11.50 14.24 -0.29
C GLY A 83 -10.49 13.09 -0.20
N THR A 84 -9.21 13.44 -0.15
CA THR A 84 -8.09 12.51 -0.06
C THR A 84 -7.58 12.42 1.37
N LEU A 85 -7.18 11.23 1.81
CA LEU A 85 -6.36 11.01 3.01
C LEU A 85 -5.01 10.43 2.59
N VAL A 86 -3.90 10.91 3.14
CA VAL A 86 -2.56 10.43 2.83
C VAL A 86 -1.93 9.76 4.04
N ALA A 87 -1.50 8.51 3.87
CA ALA A 87 -0.91 7.70 4.93
C ALA A 87 0.44 7.11 4.46
N PRO A 88 1.57 7.75 4.77
CA PRO A 88 2.88 7.13 4.64
C PRO A 88 3.13 6.13 5.77
N GLY A 89 3.85 5.04 5.48
CA GLY A 89 4.19 4.03 6.47
C GLY A 89 5.36 3.15 6.06
N LEU A 90 6.29 2.93 6.99
CA LEU A 90 7.32 1.92 6.84
C LEU A 90 6.67 0.54 6.82
N THR A 91 6.76 -0.13 5.67
CA THR A 91 6.07 -1.37 5.37
C THR A 91 7.10 -2.49 5.25
N THR A 92 6.77 -3.63 5.86
CA THR A 92 7.46 -4.89 5.65
C THR A 92 6.65 -5.76 4.70
N VAL A 93 7.31 -6.40 3.75
CA VAL A 93 6.74 -7.39 2.84
C VAL A 93 7.53 -8.67 2.98
N ARG A 94 6.86 -9.79 3.25
CA ARG A 94 7.51 -11.09 3.45
C ARG A 94 6.76 -12.17 2.68
N PRO A 95 7.45 -13.22 2.18
CA PRO A 95 6.78 -14.32 1.51
C PRO A 95 5.75 -14.98 2.43
N VAL A 96 4.67 -15.49 1.86
CA VAL A 96 3.71 -16.34 2.60
C VAL A 96 4.40 -17.64 3.03
N LEU A 97 4.07 -18.13 4.22
CA LEU A 97 4.65 -19.39 4.74
C LEU A 97 3.97 -20.66 4.18
N GLN A 98 2.79 -20.50 3.59
CA GLN A 98 1.96 -21.58 3.09
C GLN A 98 1.12 -21.09 1.90
N PRO A 99 0.64 -21.99 1.02
CA PRO A 99 -0.25 -21.62 -0.07
C PRO A 99 -1.40 -20.75 0.46
N THR A 100 -1.49 -19.54 -0.07
CA THR A 100 -2.45 -18.54 0.36
C THR A 100 -3.26 -18.10 -0.84
N GLU A 101 -4.52 -18.54 -0.90
CA GLU A 101 -5.44 -18.21 -1.98
C GLU A 101 -6.65 -17.45 -1.40
N ARG A 102 -7.05 -16.37 -2.08
CA ARG A 102 -8.28 -15.63 -1.74
C ARG A 102 -8.96 -15.18 -3.01
N ASN A 103 -10.25 -15.50 -3.15
CA ASN A 103 -11.07 -15.15 -4.32
C ASN A 103 -10.47 -15.61 -5.67
N GLY A 104 -9.82 -16.78 -5.70
CA GLY A 104 -9.19 -17.32 -6.91
C GLY A 104 -7.84 -16.69 -7.27
N VAL A 105 -7.28 -15.83 -6.41
CA VAL A 105 -5.94 -15.24 -6.55
C VAL A 105 -5.00 -15.91 -5.57
N THR A 106 -3.85 -16.37 -6.05
CA THR A 106 -2.74 -16.86 -5.23
C THR A 106 -1.87 -15.69 -4.83
N PHE A 107 -1.67 -15.48 -3.53
CA PHE A 107 -0.82 -14.43 -3.00
C PHE A 107 0.56 -14.96 -2.64
N THR A 108 1.58 -14.19 -2.99
CA THR A 108 2.99 -14.57 -2.78
C THR A 108 3.56 -13.98 -1.50
N HIS A 109 3.05 -12.83 -1.05
CA HIS A 109 3.58 -12.12 0.11
C HIS A 109 2.48 -11.59 1.05
N VAL A 110 2.84 -11.45 2.33
CA VAL A 110 2.12 -10.69 3.35
C VAL A 110 2.78 -9.33 3.53
N THR A 111 1.97 -8.30 3.77
CA THR A 111 2.42 -6.95 4.07
C THR A 111 1.98 -6.52 5.47
N GLY A 112 2.81 -5.72 6.12
CA GLY A 112 2.50 -5.14 7.42
C GLY A 112 3.21 -3.82 7.65
N ALA A 113 2.46 -2.81 8.08
CA ALA A 113 2.99 -1.53 8.51
C ALA A 113 2.27 -1.06 9.78
N ASN A 114 3.05 -0.50 10.70
CA ASN A 114 2.55 0.09 11.94
C ASN A 114 3.41 1.32 12.22
N GLY A 115 2.90 2.49 11.87
CA GLY A 115 3.55 3.75 12.17
C GLY A 115 2.97 4.37 13.43
N GLU A 116 3.84 4.81 14.35
CA GLU A 116 3.53 5.94 15.25
C GLU A 116 3.50 7.28 14.48
N GLY A 117 3.80 7.27 13.18
CA GLY A 117 3.66 8.38 12.24
C GLY A 117 2.34 8.26 11.47
N GLY A 118 1.50 9.25 11.66
CA GLY A 118 0.09 9.24 11.36
C GLY A 118 -0.33 9.48 9.91
N LEU A 119 -1.64 9.69 9.75
CA LEU A 119 -2.18 10.41 8.59
C LEU A 119 -1.44 11.74 8.47
N ARG A 120 -0.78 11.95 7.33
CA ARG A 120 0.14 13.07 7.15
C ARG A 120 -0.55 14.29 6.57
N TYR A 121 -1.50 14.05 5.67
CA TYR A 121 -2.23 15.10 4.98
C TYR A 121 -3.64 14.65 4.62
N GLY A 122 -4.55 15.62 4.49
CA GLY A 122 -5.92 15.40 4.09
C GLY A 122 -6.49 16.58 3.32
N GLU A 123 -7.30 16.26 2.31
CA GLU A 123 -7.98 17.23 1.45
C GLU A 123 -9.49 17.23 1.68
N GLY A 124 -10.15 18.33 1.31
CA GLY A 124 -11.60 18.43 1.38
C GLY A 124 -12.11 18.26 2.80
N ARG A 125 -12.96 17.25 3.03
CA ARG A 125 -13.49 16.96 4.37
C ARG A 125 -12.43 16.50 5.37
N PHE A 126 -11.24 16.14 4.90
CA PHE A 126 -10.13 15.64 5.71
C PHE A 126 -9.07 16.70 5.97
N THR A 127 -9.27 17.93 5.52
CA THR A 127 -8.38 19.04 5.84
C THR A 127 -8.22 19.17 7.36
N HIS A 128 -6.97 19.27 7.80
CA HIS A 128 -6.54 19.30 9.21
C HIS A 128 -6.82 18.02 10.02
N SER A 129 -7.14 16.91 9.38
CA SER A 129 -7.22 15.62 10.07
C SER A 129 -5.84 15.10 10.44
N SER A 130 -5.68 14.63 11.68
CA SER A 130 -4.56 13.80 12.11
C SER A 130 -5.08 12.42 12.56
N GLY A 131 -4.18 11.48 12.80
CA GLY A 131 -4.58 10.13 13.22
C GLY A 131 -3.50 9.11 12.91
N SER A 132 -3.83 7.83 12.88
CA SER A 132 -2.91 6.75 12.54
C SER A 132 -3.47 5.82 11.48
N ALA A 133 -2.58 5.13 10.77
CA ALA A 133 -2.93 4.08 9.83
C ALA A 133 -2.09 2.81 10.12
N ARG A 134 -2.76 1.66 10.14
CA ARG A 134 -2.13 0.35 10.21
C ARG A 134 -2.50 -0.48 9.00
N LEU A 135 -1.49 -1.08 8.39
CA LEU A 135 -1.64 -1.96 7.22
C LEU A 135 -1.44 -3.42 7.65
N SER A 136 -2.34 -4.28 7.19
CA SER A 136 -2.12 -5.72 7.10
C SER A 136 -2.71 -6.20 5.78
N GLY A 137 -1.92 -6.87 4.95
CA GLY A 137 -2.39 -7.23 3.62
C GLY A 137 -1.72 -8.44 3.01
N LEU A 138 -2.25 -8.83 1.86
CA LEU A 138 -1.67 -9.80 0.95
C LEU A 138 -1.37 -9.09 -0.37
N VAL A 139 -0.24 -9.43 -0.97
CA VAL A 139 0.12 -8.99 -2.32
C VAL A 139 0.63 -10.15 -3.16
N ASP A 140 0.27 -10.15 -4.43
CA ASP A 140 0.94 -10.99 -5.42
C ASP A 140 1.95 -10.15 -6.20
N LEU A 141 3.23 -10.49 -6.02
CA LEU A 141 4.38 -9.86 -6.67
C LEU A 141 4.95 -10.71 -7.82
N ALA A 142 4.30 -11.80 -8.22
CA ALA A 142 4.83 -12.71 -9.24
C ALA A 142 5.15 -12.03 -10.59
N ARG A 143 4.50 -10.89 -10.87
CA ARG A 143 4.62 -10.14 -12.12
C ARG A 143 5.22 -8.74 -11.93
N LEU A 144 5.71 -8.41 -10.74
CA LEU A 144 6.30 -7.11 -10.46
C LEU A 144 7.56 -6.86 -11.31
N GLY A 145 8.43 -7.87 -11.44
CA GLY A 145 9.68 -7.73 -12.21
C GLY A 145 9.51 -7.74 -13.73
N SER A 146 8.45 -8.35 -14.26
CA SER A 146 8.21 -8.48 -15.71
C SER A 146 7.28 -7.41 -16.25
N ASP A 147 6.17 -7.16 -15.55
CA ASP A 147 5.05 -6.36 -16.05
C ASP A 147 4.77 -5.14 -15.17
N ASN A 148 5.58 -4.94 -14.12
CA ASN A 148 5.31 -3.94 -13.08
C ASN A 148 3.90 -4.08 -12.49
N GLU A 149 3.40 -5.31 -12.35
CA GLU A 149 2.03 -5.62 -11.94
C GLU A 149 2.00 -6.18 -10.51
N ILE A 150 1.08 -5.68 -9.69
CA ILE A 150 0.81 -6.19 -8.34
C ILE A 150 -0.70 -6.45 -8.20
N THR A 151 -1.06 -7.58 -7.59
CA THR A 151 -2.43 -7.81 -7.10
C THR A 151 -2.49 -7.58 -5.59
N PHE A 152 -3.44 -6.75 -5.15
CA PHE A 152 -3.60 -6.28 -3.79
C PHE A 152 -4.82 -6.90 -3.12
N ASP A 153 -4.67 -7.21 -1.83
CA ASP A 153 -5.74 -7.47 -0.89
C ASP A 153 -5.30 -6.99 0.51
N CYS A 154 -5.29 -5.67 0.66
CA CYS A 154 -4.70 -4.99 1.82
C CYS A 154 -5.79 -4.32 2.66
N LEU A 155 -5.76 -4.55 3.98
CA LEU A 155 -6.63 -3.90 4.94
C LEU A 155 -5.88 -2.80 5.67
N PHE A 156 -6.49 -1.62 5.68
CA PHE A 156 -6.06 -0.47 6.45
C PHE A 156 -7.04 -0.21 7.59
N VAL A 157 -6.52 -0.14 8.82
CA VAL A 157 -7.22 0.44 9.96
C VAL A 157 -6.75 1.89 10.05
N VAL A 158 -7.67 2.81 9.80
CA VAL A 158 -7.41 4.26 9.85
C VAL A 158 -8.22 4.81 11.01
N ASP A 159 -7.52 5.38 11.99
CA ASP A 159 -8.08 5.97 13.19
C ASP A 159 -7.76 7.47 13.17
N LEU A 160 -8.78 8.32 13.08
CA LEU A 160 -8.65 9.78 13.10
C LEU A 160 -8.67 10.28 14.54
N ASP A 161 -7.76 11.19 14.89
CA ASP A 161 -7.81 11.91 16.16
C ASP A 161 -9.03 12.84 16.13
N GLN A 162 -9.93 12.68 17.11
CA GLN A 162 -11.09 13.56 17.29
C GLN A 162 -10.88 14.51 18.45
#